data_AF-A0A7Y6Y4E7-F1
#
_entry.id   AF-A0A7Y6Y4E7-F1
#
_cell.length_a   1.000
_cell.length_b   1.000
_cell.length_c   1.000
_cell.angle_alpha   90.00
_cell.angle_beta   90.00
_cell.angle_gamma   90.00
#
_symmetry.space_group_name_H-M   'P 1'
#
loop_
_entity.id
_entity.type
_entity.pdbx_description
1 polymer ?
#
loop_
_entity_poly.entity_id
_entity_poly.type
_entity_poly.pdbx_seq_one_letter_code
_entity_poly.pdbx_strand_id
1 'polypeptide(L)'
;MHPFKAKKSLEISKEVQKVSDSIKKTNLLDGDASGGQVDAFRHAYWMARLKEEIGESAARSLGKAHEKENYLTFKNNELEDGILPDKASSDMDLWNNEQGLKLVSTNSKTPRKGLIFRIINAILSGKMKVLKKDAKGNFLDCKGNKIIKNPNQKKWIKSKCLIASNKII
;
A
#
# COMPACT_ATOMS: atom_id res chain seq x y z
N MET A 1 10.39 12.72 -15.42
CA MET A 1 10.19 11.31 -15.81
C MET A 1 9.94 11.26 -17.31
N HIS A 2 10.54 10.31 -18.06
CA HIS A 2 10.36 10.23 -19.51
C HIS A 2 8.90 9.90 -19.88
N PRO A 3 8.28 10.54 -20.89
CA PRO A 3 6.85 10.37 -21.21
C PRO A 3 6.40 8.92 -21.38
N PHE A 4 7.23 8.09 -22.00
CA PHE A 4 6.96 6.66 -22.18
C PHE A 4 6.81 5.90 -20.86
N LYS A 5 7.67 6.19 -19.87
CA LYS A 5 7.59 5.56 -18.54
C LYS A 5 6.35 6.04 -17.79
N ALA A 6 6.00 7.33 -17.92
CA ALA A 6 4.80 7.89 -17.31
C ALA A 6 3.52 7.23 -17.83
N LYS A 7 3.40 7.04 -19.16
CA LYS A 7 2.27 6.35 -19.78
C LYS A 7 2.13 4.91 -19.26
N LYS A 8 3.23 4.16 -19.23
CA LYS A 8 3.25 2.79 -18.68
C LYS A 8 2.85 2.74 -17.20
N SER A 9 3.36 3.66 -16.39
CA SER A 9 3.01 3.74 -14.97
C SER A 9 1.51 3.97 -14.78
N LEU A 10 0.90 4.85 -15.59
CA LEU A 10 -0.55 5.09 -15.53
C LEU A 10 -1.37 3.86 -15.92
N GLU A 11 -0.96 3.15 -16.98
CA GLU A 11 -1.60 1.89 -17.40
C GLU A 11 -1.52 0.83 -16.29
N ILE A 12 -0.35 0.70 -15.66
CA ILE A 12 -0.14 -0.21 -14.52
C ILE A 12 -1.01 0.19 -13.33
N SER A 13 -1.09 1.47 -12.97
CA SER A 13 -1.93 1.91 -11.85
C SER A 13 -3.40 1.58 -12.08
N LYS A 14 -3.93 1.77 -13.30
CA LYS A 14 -5.30 1.37 -13.65
C LYS A 14 -5.51 -0.14 -13.56
N GLU A 15 -4.52 -0.93 -13.94
CA GLU A 15 -4.59 -2.38 -13.83
C GLU A 15 -4.58 -2.84 -12.36
N VAL A 16 -3.66 -2.29 -11.57
CA VAL A 16 -3.53 -2.57 -10.13
C VAL A 16 -4.85 -2.29 -9.41
N GLN A 17 -5.52 -1.18 -9.73
CA GLN A 17 -6.83 -0.85 -9.17
C GLN A 17 -7.84 -1.96 -9.47
N LYS A 18 -8.00 -2.35 -10.75
CA LYS A 18 -8.93 -3.42 -11.16
C LYS A 18 -8.64 -4.75 -10.47
N VAL A 19 -7.35 -5.13 -10.37
CA VAL A 19 -6.94 -6.38 -9.73
C VAL A 19 -7.21 -6.31 -8.23
N SER A 20 -6.89 -5.21 -7.57
CA SER A 20 -7.12 -5.01 -6.13
C SER A 20 -8.61 -5.02 -5.79
N ASP A 21 -9.45 -4.36 -6.59
CA ASP A 21 -10.91 -4.40 -6.46
C ASP A 21 -11.48 -5.80 -6.64
N SER A 22 -10.84 -6.60 -7.49
CA SER A 22 -11.21 -8.01 -7.67
C SER A 22 -10.81 -8.84 -6.46
N ILE A 23 -9.58 -8.68 -5.95
CA ILE A 23 -9.09 -9.36 -4.74
C ILE A 23 -9.93 -9.00 -3.51
N LYS A 24 -10.33 -7.74 -3.37
CA LYS A 24 -11.23 -7.26 -2.30
C LYS A 24 -12.54 -8.03 -2.21
N LYS A 25 -13.07 -8.50 -3.35
CA LYS A 25 -14.33 -9.27 -3.44
C LYS A 25 -14.14 -10.75 -3.12
N THR A 26 -12.91 -11.22 -2.98
CA THR A 26 -12.60 -12.60 -2.60
C THR A 26 -12.40 -12.74 -1.09
N ASN A 27 -12.36 -13.97 -0.60
CA ASN A 27 -12.01 -14.30 0.78
C ASN A 27 -10.51 -14.62 0.96
N LEU A 28 -9.67 -14.29 -0.02
CA LEU A 28 -8.23 -14.59 0.03
C LEU A 28 -7.47 -13.69 1.01
N LEU A 29 -7.98 -12.48 1.23
CA LEU A 29 -7.43 -11.46 2.13
C LEU A 29 -8.57 -10.85 2.98
N ASP A 30 -8.23 -9.94 3.89
CA ASP A 30 -9.15 -9.30 4.84
C ASP A 30 -10.24 -8.37 4.26
N GLY A 31 -10.24 -8.12 2.94
CA GLY A 31 -11.19 -7.22 2.28
C GLY A 31 -10.98 -5.72 2.55
N ASP A 32 -9.96 -5.35 3.34
CA ASP A 32 -9.73 -3.98 3.78
C ASP A 32 -8.74 -3.25 2.87
N ALA A 33 -9.31 -2.38 2.02
CA ALA A 33 -8.58 -1.61 1.02
C ALA A 33 -7.92 -0.33 1.57
N SER A 34 -8.02 -0.04 2.88
CA SER A 34 -7.43 1.16 3.47
C SER A 34 -6.70 0.84 4.77
N GLY A 35 -5.44 0.44 4.67
CA GLY A 35 -4.61 0.01 5.79
C GLY A 35 -4.60 -1.49 6.07
N GLY A 36 -5.36 -2.30 5.32
CA GLY A 36 -5.44 -3.75 5.50
C GLY A 36 -4.58 -4.55 4.51
N GLN A 37 -4.83 -5.84 4.41
CA GLN A 37 -4.13 -6.77 3.52
C GLN A 37 -4.39 -6.46 2.05
N VAL A 38 -5.62 -6.06 1.68
CA VAL A 38 -5.91 -5.66 0.29
C VAL A 38 -5.11 -4.42 -0.08
N ASP A 39 -4.94 -3.49 0.86
CA ASP A 39 -4.11 -2.31 0.66
C ASP A 39 -2.62 -2.67 0.50
N ALA A 40 -2.11 -3.54 1.39
CA ALA A 40 -0.76 -4.08 1.28
C ALA A 40 -0.52 -4.80 -0.05
N PHE A 41 -1.52 -5.55 -0.54
CA PHE A 41 -1.49 -6.18 -1.86
C PHE A 41 -1.38 -5.15 -2.98
N ARG A 42 -2.20 -4.10 -2.93
CA ARG A 42 -2.22 -3.02 -3.94
C ARG A 42 -0.83 -2.40 -4.12
N HIS A 43 -0.20 -2.01 -3.01
CA HIS A 43 1.14 -1.42 -2.99
C HIS A 43 2.22 -2.41 -3.48
N ALA A 44 2.24 -3.64 -2.96
CA ALA A 44 3.21 -4.64 -3.38
C ALA A 44 3.07 -5.02 -4.86
N TYR A 45 1.84 -5.18 -5.35
CA TYR A 45 1.56 -5.51 -6.75
C TYR A 45 1.94 -4.35 -7.66
N TRP A 46 1.61 -3.11 -7.30
CA TRP A 46 2.02 -1.93 -8.05
C TRP A 46 3.52 -1.87 -8.25
N MET A 47 4.30 -2.02 -7.18
CA MET A 47 5.75 -1.92 -7.26
C MET A 47 6.41 -3.07 -8.01
N ALA A 48 5.90 -4.29 -7.84
CA ALA A 48 6.36 -5.43 -8.63
C ALA A 48 6.11 -5.19 -10.13
N ARG A 49 4.93 -4.67 -10.49
CA ARG A 49 4.55 -4.38 -11.87
C ARG A 49 5.33 -3.25 -12.50
N LEU A 50 5.59 -2.18 -11.75
CA LEU A 50 6.47 -1.11 -12.19
C LEU A 50 7.88 -1.64 -12.42
N LYS A 51 8.43 -2.45 -11.52
CA LYS A 51 9.78 -3.01 -11.67
C LYS A 51 9.92 -3.86 -12.94
N GLU A 52 8.94 -4.69 -13.26
CA GLU A 52 8.95 -5.52 -14.47
C GLU A 52 8.89 -4.70 -15.77
N GLU A 53 8.25 -3.52 -15.78
CA GLU A 53 7.99 -2.77 -17.02
C GLU A 53 8.86 -1.53 -17.23
N ILE A 54 9.34 -0.89 -16.15
CA ILE A 54 10.16 0.33 -16.20
C ILE A 54 11.49 0.22 -15.45
N GLY A 55 11.76 -0.93 -14.83
CA GLY A 55 12.98 -1.23 -14.09
C GLY A 55 12.94 -0.77 -12.63
N GLU A 56 13.79 -1.38 -11.80
CA GLU A 56 13.77 -1.19 -10.34
C GLU A 56 14.00 0.26 -9.91
N SER A 57 15.03 0.93 -10.44
CA SER A 57 15.37 2.30 -10.03
C SER A 57 14.24 3.29 -10.35
N ALA A 58 13.58 3.13 -11.49
CA ALA A 58 12.46 3.97 -11.89
C ALA A 58 11.22 3.67 -11.05
N ALA A 59 10.90 2.40 -10.82
CA ALA A 59 9.80 1.98 -9.95
C ALA A 59 9.97 2.52 -8.53
N ARG A 60 11.14 2.31 -7.92
CA ARG A 60 11.48 2.78 -6.58
C ARG A 60 11.40 4.31 -6.45
N SER A 61 11.90 5.04 -7.45
CA SER A 61 11.81 6.50 -7.49
C SER A 61 10.36 6.96 -7.56
N LEU A 62 9.54 6.30 -8.39
CA LEU A 62 8.12 6.61 -8.53
C LEU A 62 7.33 6.34 -7.25
N GLY A 63 7.55 5.18 -6.61
CA GLY A 63 6.92 4.87 -5.32
C GLY A 63 7.26 5.91 -4.25
N LYS A 64 8.53 6.28 -4.10
CA LYS A 64 8.95 7.34 -3.16
C LYS A 64 8.34 8.70 -3.49
N ALA A 65 8.21 9.04 -4.77
CA ALA A 65 7.61 10.30 -5.21
C ALA A 65 6.12 10.36 -4.86
N HIS A 66 5.38 9.25 -5.04
CA HIS A 66 3.97 9.14 -4.69
C HIS A 66 3.75 9.33 -3.18
N GLU A 67 4.54 8.66 -2.34
CA GLU A 67 4.45 8.85 -0.88
C GLU A 67 4.82 10.28 -0.43
N LYS A 68 5.78 10.91 -1.13
CA LYS A 68 6.15 12.31 -0.87
C LYS A 68 5.05 13.28 -1.29
N GLU A 69 4.37 13.01 -2.40
CA GLU A 69 3.20 13.77 -2.83
C GLU A 69 2.11 13.68 -1.77
N ASN A 70 1.84 12.50 -1.20
CA ASN A 70 0.87 12.33 -0.12
C ASN A 70 1.22 13.16 1.13
N TYR A 71 2.50 13.28 1.48
CA TYR A 71 2.96 14.20 2.53
C TYR A 71 2.77 15.69 2.20
N LEU A 72 2.99 16.07 0.94
CA LEU A 72 2.78 17.45 0.49
C LEU A 72 1.29 17.80 0.42
N THR A 73 0.45 16.90 -0.06
CA THR A 73 -1.02 16.98 -0.05
C THR A 73 -1.54 17.18 1.38
N PHE A 74 -1.04 16.38 2.34
CA PHE A 74 -1.31 16.60 3.76
C PHE A 74 -0.91 18.00 4.24
N LYS A 75 0.29 18.46 3.87
CA LYS A 75 0.82 19.77 4.28
C LYS A 75 0.00 20.93 3.68
N ASN A 76 -0.58 20.73 2.51
CA ASN A 76 -1.40 21.70 1.79
C ASN A 76 -2.88 21.70 2.23
N ASN A 77 -3.28 20.87 3.22
CA ASN A 77 -4.69 20.66 3.63
C ASN A 77 -5.59 20.06 2.55
N GLU A 78 -5.03 19.43 1.53
CA GLU A 78 -5.80 18.71 0.51
C GLU A 78 -6.02 17.27 0.98
N LEU A 79 -7.20 16.71 0.67
CA LEU A 79 -7.57 15.34 1.04
C LEU A 79 -7.23 14.40 -0.12
N GLU A 80 -6.49 13.32 0.13
CA GLU A 80 -6.35 12.20 -0.82
C GLU A 80 -7.46 11.18 -0.51
N ASP A 81 -8.33 10.87 -1.47
CA ASP A 81 -9.47 9.94 -1.30
C ASP A 81 -10.33 10.19 -0.02
N GLY A 82 -10.39 11.44 0.44
CA GLY A 82 -11.13 11.84 1.64
C GLY A 82 -10.47 11.48 2.98
N ILE A 83 -9.23 10.96 2.98
CA ILE A 83 -8.51 10.55 4.19
C ILE A 83 -7.22 11.35 4.32
N LEU A 84 -7.05 12.02 5.46
CA LEU A 84 -5.81 12.73 5.78
C LEU A 84 -4.66 11.72 5.98
N PRO A 85 -3.62 11.74 5.13
CA PRO A 85 -2.47 10.85 5.26
C PRO A 85 -1.81 11.05 6.61
N ASP A 86 -1.24 9.99 7.18
CA ASP A 86 -0.43 10.09 8.39
C ASP A 86 0.84 9.26 8.25
N LYS A 87 1.81 9.55 9.12
CA LYS A 87 3.12 8.91 9.06
C LYS A 87 3.04 7.38 9.05
N ALA A 88 2.13 6.78 9.83
CA ALA A 88 2.02 5.33 9.91
C ALA A 88 1.49 4.73 8.60
N SER A 89 0.50 5.38 7.96
CA SER A 89 0.06 5.02 6.61
C SER A 89 1.22 5.11 5.61
N SER A 90 1.95 6.22 5.55
CA SER A 90 3.09 6.35 4.63
C SER A 90 4.21 5.33 4.90
N ASP A 91 4.51 5.04 6.17
CA ASP A 91 5.50 4.02 6.56
C ASP A 91 5.04 2.60 6.13
N MET A 92 3.73 2.31 6.20
CA MET A 92 3.15 1.07 5.69
C MET A 92 3.38 0.93 4.19
N ASP A 93 3.04 1.99 3.45
CA ASP A 93 3.07 2.01 1.99
C ASP A 93 4.51 1.89 1.49
N LEU A 94 5.44 2.65 2.08
CA LEU A 94 6.87 2.52 1.81
C LEU A 94 7.39 1.10 2.07
N TRP A 95 6.99 0.47 3.17
CA TRP A 95 7.40 -0.91 3.47
C TRP A 95 6.86 -1.89 2.43
N ASN A 96 5.56 -1.85 2.15
CA ASN A 96 4.88 -2.77 1.24
C ASN A 96 5.38 -2.57 -0.20
N ASN A 97 5.63 -1.32 -0.60
CA ASN A 97 6.27 -0.96 -1.85
C ASN A 97 7.64 -1.66 -2.00
N GLU A 98 8.47 -1.60 -0.95
CA GLU A 98 9.79 -2.22 -0.93
C GLU A 98 9.72 -3.75 -1.01
N GLN A 99 8.77 -4.36 -0.30
CA GLN A 99 8.56 -5.80 -0.38
C GLN A 99 8.09 -6.22 -1.78
N GLY A 100 7.22 -5.44 -2.42
CA GLY A 100 6.80 -5.66 -3.81
C GLY A 100 7.98 -5.71 -4.79
N LEU A 101 8.93 -4.76 -4.66
CA LEU A 101 10.16 -4.74 -5.47
C LEU A 101 11.01 -6.00 -5.29
N LYS A 102 11.03 -6.59 -4.09
CA LYS A 102 11.83 -7.79 -3.78
C LYS A 102 11.21 -9.08 -4.33
N LEU A 103 9.91 -9.09 -4.61
CA LEU A 103 9.18 -10.29 -5.06
C LEU A 103 9.37 -10.59 -6.55
N VAL A 104 10.02 -9.70 -7.31
CA VAL A 104 10.31 -9.88 -8.74
C VAL A 104 11.77 -9.59 -9.05
N SER A 105 12.35 -10.32 -10.00
CA SER A 105 13.70 -10.07 -10.48
C SER A 105 13.68 -9.10 -11.67
N THR A 106 14.74 -8.32 -11.80
CA THR A 106 14.97 -7.47 -12.98
C THR A 106 15.15 -8.41 -14.19
N ASN A 107 14.31 -8.27 -15.21
CA ASN A 107 14.32 -9.04 -16.47
C ASN A 107 13.56 -10.38 -16.51
N SER A 108 12.79 -10.75 -15.48
CA SER A 108 11.85 -11.87 -15.58
C SER A 108 10.42 -11.36 -15.48
N LYS A 109 9.61 -11.59 -16.52
CA LYS A 109 8.17 -11.32 -16.47
C LYS A 109 7.49 -12.52 -15.84
N THR A 110 7.15 -12.40 -14.56
CA THR A 110 6.36 -13.43 -13.90
C THR A 110 4.95 -13.41 -14.48
N PRO A 111 4.36 -14.56 -14.83
CA PRO A 111 2.95 -14.60 -15.22
C PRO A 111 2.08 -13.93 -14.16
N ARG A 112 1.11 -13.11 -14.58
CA ARG A 112 0.32 -12.26 -13.67
C ARG A 112 -0.30 -13.03 -12.50
N LYS A 113 -0.91 -14.18 -12.79
CA LYS A 113 -1.47 -15.06 -11.76
C LYS A 113 -0.41 -15.51 -10.74
N GLY A 114 0.77 -15.90 -11.20
CA GLY A 114 1.88 -16.31 -10.34
C GLY A 114 2.38 -15.18 -9.44
N LEU A 115 2.46 -13.96 -9.98
CA LEU A 115 2.84 -12.78 -9.19
C LEU A 115 1.79 -12.46 -8.11
N ILE A 116 0.50 -12.51 -8.46
CA ILE A 116 -0.62 -12.31 -7.52
C ILE A 116 -0.52 -13.32 -6.36
N PHE A 117 -0.40 -14.61 -6.66
CA PHE A 117 -0.26 -15.65 -5.63
C PHE A 117 0.98 -15.46 -4.76
N ARG A 118 2.12 -15.09 -5.36
CA ARG A 118 3.36 -14.81 -4.62
C ARG A 118 3.18 -13.68 -3.60
N ILE A 119 2.49 -12.61 -3.98
CA ILE A 119 2.22 -11.46 -3.10
C ILE A 119 1.23 -11.85 -1.99
N ILE A 120 0.13 -12.55 -2.33
CA ILE A 120 -0.82 -13.05 -1.34
C ILE A 120 -0.12 -13.91 -0.29
N ASN A 121 0.73 -14.85 -0.69
CA ASN A 121 1.48 -15.68 0.24
C ASN A 121 2.47 -14.87 1.11
N ALA A 122 3.08 -13.81 0.58
CA ALA A 122 3.92 -12.91 1.36
C ALA A 122 3.12 -12.13 2.42
N ILE A 123 1.89 -11.72 2.09
CA ILE A 123 0.97 -11.07 3.02
C ILE A 123 0.53 -12.04 4.11
N LEU A 124 0.07 -13.24 3.75
CA LEU A 124 -0.41 -14.24 4.70
C LEU A 124 0.72 -14.76 5.62
N SER A 125 1.97 -14.73 5.17
CA SER A 125 3.15 -15.05 6.00
C SER A 125 3.65 -13.89 6.87
N GLY A 126 3.00 -12.73 6.84
CA GLY A 126 3.34 -11.59 7.71
C GLY A 126 4.53 -10.75 7.24
N LYS A 127 4.96 -10.90 5.98
CA LYS A 127 6.09 -10.12 5.41
C LYS A 127 5.72 -8.67 5.11
N MET A 128 4.42 -8.39 4.99
CA MET A 128 3.88 -7.06 4.75
C MET A 128 3.47 -6.38 6.07
N LYS A 129 3.21 -5.08 6.00
CA LYS A 129 2.68 -4.28 7.09
C LYS A 129 1.24 -3.87 6.81
N VAL A 130 0.47 -3.80 7.89
CA VAL A 130 -0.92 -3.32 7.92
C VAL A 130 -1.11 -2.42 9.15
N LEU A 131 -2.13 -1.58 9.11
CA LEU A 131 -2.54 -0.74 10.22
C LEU A 131 -3.45 -1.54 11.15
N LYS A 132 -3.12 -1.51 12.45
CA LYS A 132 -3.91 -2.19 13.47
C LYS A 132 -5.32 -1.59 13.55
N LYS A 133 -6.33 -2.45 13.48
CA LYS A 133 -7.74 -2.10 13.60
C LYS A 133 -8.45 -3.03 14.57
N ASP A 134 -9.62 -2.60 15.06
CA ASP A 134 -10.58 -3.49 15.70
C ASP A 134 -11.49 -4.20 14.67
N ALA A 135 -12.28 -5.17 15.12
CA ALA A 135 -13.23 -5.91 14.27
C ALA A 135 -14.30 -5.03 13.59
N LYS A 136 -14.46 -3.77 14.02
CA LYS A 136 -15.36 -2.78 13.41
C LYS A 136 -14.64 -1.88 12.40
N GLY A 137 -13.34 -2.13 12.14
CA GLY A 137 -12.51 -1.36 11.23
C GLY A 137 -11.96 -0.04 11.80
N ASN A 138 -12.08 0.21 13.11
CA ASN A 138 -11.52 1.42 13.72
C ASN A 138 -10.01 1.27 13.93
N PHE A 139 -9.24 2.29 13.56
CA PHE A 139 -7.79 2.30 13.81
C PHE A 139 -7.45 2.31 15.29
N LEU A 140 -6.44 1.52 15.66
CA LEU A 140 -5.93 1.40 17.02
C LEU A 140 -4.50 1.91 17.15
N ASP A 141 -4.16 2.38 18.34
CA ASP A 141 -2.77 2.62 18.71
C ASP A 141 -2.01 1.32 19.06
N CYS A 142 -0.71 1.41 19.32
CA CYS A 142 0.08 0.20 19.64
C CYS A 142 -0.28 -0.43 20.99
N LYS A 143 -0.98 0.28 21.86
CA LYS A 143 -1.53 -0.25 23.12
C LYS A 143 -2.91 -0.89 22.93
N GLY A 144 -3.53 -0.73 21.75
CA GLY A 144 -4.87 -1.26 21.44
C GLY A 144 -6.01 -0.28 21.71
N ASN A 145 -5.73 0.98 22.04
CA ASN A 145 -6.76 1.98 22.25
C ASN A 145 -7.29 2.49 20.91
N LYS A 146 -8.60 2.71 20.83
CA LYS A 146 -9.25 3.30 19.67
C LYS A 146 -8.77 4.74 19.45
N ILE A 147 -8.37 5.06 18.22
CA ILE A 147 -7.99 6.41 17.84
C ILE A 147 -9.26 7.19 17.51
N ILE A 148 -9.65 8.10 18.39
CA ILE A 148 -10.77 9.01 18.18
C ILE A 148 -10.29 10.15 17.28
N LYS A 149 -10.94 10.35 16.13
CA LYS A 149 -10.69 11.51 15.27
C LYS A 149 -11.15 12.77 16.02
N ASN A 150 -10.22 13.53 16.58
CA ASN A 150 -10.52 14.89 17.03
C ASN A 150 -10.46 15.81 15.80
N PRO A 151 -11.57 16.41 15.36
CA PRO A 151 -11.61 17.25 14.16
C PRO A 151 -10.67 18.46 14.24
N ASN A 152 -10.27 18.87 15.44
CA ASN A 152 -9.38 20.01 15.66
C ASN A 152 -7.88 19.64 15.80
N GLN A 153 -7.51 18.36 15.78
CA GLN A 153 -6.11 17.92 15.85
C GLN A 153 -5.59 17.47 14.48
N LYS A 154 -5.10 18.43 13.69
CA LYS A 154 -4.26 18.17 12.51
C LYS A 154 -2.85 17.75 12.95
N LYS A 155 -2.67 16.48 13.33
CA LYS A 155 -1.33 15.93 13.63
C LYS A 155 -0.91 14.92 12.55
N TRP A 156 0.22 15.20 11.90
CA TRP A 156 0.88 14.30 10.94
C TRP A 156 1.27 12.97 11.57
N ILE A 157 1.65 13.02 12.85
CA ILE A 157 1.92 11.87 13.68
C ILE A 157 0.59 11.46 14.33
N LYS A 158 -0.16 10.57 13.67
CA LYS A 158 -1.23 9.83 14.34
C LYS A 158 -0.65 8.59 15.00
N SER A 159 -1.22 8.21 16.13
CA SER A 159 -0.78 7.10 16.97
C SER A 159 -1.04 5.72 16.36
N LYS A 160 -1.40 5.61 15.07
CA LYS A 160 -1.76 4.33 14.45
C LYS A 160 -0.62 3.34 14.58
N CYS A 161 -0.94 2.10 14.92
CA CYS A 161 0.08 1.07 15.02
C CYS A 161 0.26 0.32 13.72
N LEU A 162 1.52 0.09 13.34
CA LEU A 162 1.90 -0.83 12.27
C LEU A 162 2.16 -2.21 12.83
N ILE A 163 1.50 -3.21 12.27
CA ILE A 163 1.67 -4.61 12.64
C ILE A 163 2.00 -5.47 11.41
N ALA A 164 2.45 -6.70 11.64
CA ALA A 164 2.64 -7.66 10.55
C ALA A 164 1.27 -8.04 9.96
N SER A 165 1.21 -8.25 8.65
CA SER A 165 -0.01 -8.50 7.90
C SER A 165 -0.76 -9.79 8.29
N ASN A 166 -0.11 -10.71 9.00
CA ASN A 166 -0.71 -11.95 9.51
C ASN A 166 -1.21 -11.85 10.95
N LYS A 167 -1.08 -10.69 11.60
CA LYS A 167 -1.53 -10.44 12.98
C LYS A 167 -2.89 -9.77 13.05
N ILE A 168 -3.68 -9.84 11.98
CA ILE A 168 -5.02 -9.29 11.94
C ILE A 168 -5.93 -10.19 12.78
N ILE A 169 -6.64 -9.58 13.72
CA ILE A 169 -7.67 -10.19 14.57
C ILE A 169 -8.98 -9.51 14.21
#